data_AF-A0A970K999-F1
#
_entry.id   AF-A0A970K999-F1
#
_cell.length_a   1.000
_cell.length_b   1.000
_cell.length_c   1.000
_cell.angle_alpha   90.00
_cell.angle_beta   90.00
_cell.angle_gamma   90.00
#
_symmetry.space_group_name_H-M   'P 1'
#
loop_
_entity.id
_entity.type
_entity.pdbx_description
1 polymer ?
#
loop_
_entity_poly.entity_id
_entity_poly.type
_entity_poly.pdbx_seq_one_letter_code
_entity_poly.pdbx_strand_id
1 'polypeptide(L)'
;MKSKSSTKRPLRLIGIGLLCTVLAVTLVPRVKTVWELSQRKQALLVEKAQLEQQHQALQIELEQANSPENIERIAREQLGMVKPGEQPLIPVLAE
;
A
#
# COMPACT_ATOMS: atom_id res chain seq x y z
N MET A 1 -49.17 -10.33 -56.84
CA MET A 1 -47.84 -9.76 -57.15
C MET A 1 -46.93 -9.94 -55.93
N LYS A 2 -45.80 -10.66 -56.09
CA LYS A 2 -44.92 -11.09 -54.99
C LYS A 2 -44.06 -9.92 -54.48
N SER A 3 -44.23 -9.54 -53.21
CA SER A 3 -43.40 -8.56 -52.50
C SER A 3 -41.96 -9.07 -52.40
N LYS A 4 -41.03 -8.35 -53.05
CA LYS A 4 -39.60 -8.66 -53.10
C LYS A 4 -38.81 -7.44 -52.62
N SER A 5 -38.71 -7.21 -51.31
CA SER A 5 -37.79 -6.17 -50.78
C SER A 5 -37.30 -6.33 -49.33
N SER A 6 -37.62 -7.41 -48.60
CA SER A 6 -37.22 -7.55 -47.18
C SER A 6 -35.90 -8.31 -46.92
N THR A 7 -35.25 -8.91 -47.93
CA THR A 7 -34.12 -9.83 -47.72
C THR A 7 -32.82 -9.15 -47.25
N LYS A 8 -32.63 -7.84 -47.49
CA LYS A 8 -31.41 -7.12 -47.04
C LYS A 8 -31.46 -6.65 -45.58
N ARG A 9 -32.65 -6.59 -44.97
CA ARG A 9 -32.83 -6.18 -43.56
C ARG A 9 -32.29 -7.20 -42.56
N PRO A 10 -32.58 -8.51 -42.64
CA PRO A 10 -31.98 -9.48 -41.72
C PRO A 10 -30.47 -9.56 -41.92
N LEU A 11 -29.96 -9.44 -43.16
CA LEU A 11 -28.52 -9.47 -43.43
C LEU A 11 -27.78 -8.26 -42.82
N ARG A 12 -28.38 -7.07 -42.84
CA ARG A 12 -27.85 -5.87 -42.15
C ARG A 12 -27.84 -6.04 -40.63
N LEU A 13 -28.91 -6.60 -40.06
CA LEU A 13 -29.00 -6.90 -38.63
C LEU A 13 -27.95 -7.93 -38.19
N ILE A 14 -27.72 -8.96 -39.00
CA ILE A 14 -26.66 -9.95 -38.76
C ILE A 14 -25.28 -9.30 -38.82
N GLY A 15 -25.03 -8.42 -39.80
CA GLY A 15 -23.77 -7.69 -39.90
C GLY A 15 -23.51 -6.75 -38.72
N ILE A 16 -24.55 -6.03 -38.26
CA ILE A 16 -24.47 -5.18 -37.06
C ILE A 16 -24.24 -6.02 -35.81
N GLY A 17 -24.96 -7.14 -35.67
CA GLY A 17 -24.78 -8.08 -34.57
C GLY A 17 -23.34 -8.60 -34.51
N LEU A 18 -22.80 -9.06 -35.65
CA LEU A 18 -21.43 -9.54 -35.77
C LEU A 18 -20.42 -8.47 -35.38
N LEU A 19 -20.59 -7.24 -35.88
CA LEU A 19 -19.74 -6.09 -35.55
C LEU A 19 -19.79 -5.78 -34.04
N CYS A 20 -20.97 -5.75 -33.44
CA CYS A 20 -21.14 -5.54 -32.00
C CYS A 20 -20.47 -6.65 -31.18
N THR A 21 -20.57 -7.92 -31.59
CA THR A 21 -19.84 -9.00 -30.91
C THR A 21 -18.33 -8.85 -31.01
N VAL A 22 -17.78 -8.49 -32.18
CA VAL A 22 -16.33 -8.27 -32.34
C VAL A 22 -15.86 -7.11 -31.48
N LEU A 23 -16.63 -6.01 -31.43
CA LEU A 23 -16.33 -4.88 -30.56
C LEU A 23 -16.43 -5.26 -29.08
N ALA A 24 -17.44 -6.02 -28.67
CA ALA A 24 -17.58 -6.47 -27.30
C ALA A 24 -16.43 -7.37 -26.86
N VAL A 25 -16.03 -8.35 -27.70
CA VAL A 25 -14.91 -9.26 -27.41
C VAL A 25 -13.58 -8.51 -27.26
N THR A 26 -13.41 -7.40 -27.98
CA THR A 26 -12.17 -6.60 -27.91
C THR A 26 -12.18 -5.56 -26.78
N LEU A 27 -13.31 -4.89 -26.52
CA LEU A 27 -13.39 -3.82 -25.51
C LEU A 27 -13.61 -4.33 -24.08
N VAL A 28 -14.47 -5.33 -23.88
CA VAL A 28 -14.81 -5.85 -22.54
C VAL A 28 -13.57 -6.27 -21.73
N PRO A 29 -12.62 -7.06 -22.26
CA PRO A 29 -11.44 -7.42 -21.49
C PRO A 29 -10.60 -6.19 -21.14
N ARG A 30 -10.49 -5.20 -22.03
CA ARG A 30 -9.71 -3.97 -21.78
C ARG A 30 -10.29 -3.16 -20.63
N VAL A 31 -11.60 -3.00 -20.58
CA VAL A 31 -12.28 -2.29 -19.49
C VAL A 31 -12.07 -3.02 -18.16
N LYS A 32 -12.21 -4.35 -18.15
CA LYS A 32 -11.96 -5.15 -16.93
C LYS A 32 -10.52 -5.03 -16.46
N THR A 33 -9.54 -5.13 -17.36
CA THR A 33 -8.13 -5.00 -17.02
C THR A 33 -7.83 -3.62 -16.43
N VAL A 34 -8.35 -2.53 -17.03
CA VAL A 34 -8.15 -1.18 -16.49
C VAL A 34 -8.75 -1.04 -15.09
N TRP A 35 -9.94 -1.58 -14.87
CA TRP A 35 -10.58 -1.53 -13.56
C TRP A 35 -9.78 -2.32 -12.51
N GLU A 36 -9.35 -3.53 -12.84
CA GLU A 36 -8.53 -4.36 -11.96
C GLU A 36 -7.17 -3.72 -11.65
N LEU A 37 -6.48 -3.19 -12.66
CA LEU A 37 -5.21 -2.47 -12.48
C LEU A 37 -5.40 -1.23 -11.60
N SER A 38 -6.50 -0.50 -11.78
CA SER A 38 -6.81 0.67 -10.95
C SER A 38 -6.99 0.29 -9.48
N GLN A 39 -7.74 -0.79 -9.21
CA GLN A 39 -7.92 -1.30 -7.85
C GLN A 39 -6.60 -1.76 -7.22
N ARG A 40 -5.79 -2.54 -7.97
CA ARG A 40 -4.46 -2.98 -7.51
C ARG A 40 -3.54 -1.78 -7.24
N LYS A 41 -3.54 -0.77 -8.12
CA LYS A 41 -2.77 0.46 -7.92
C LYS A 41 -3.19 1.16 -6.64
N GLN A 42 -4.50 1.30 -6.38
CA GLN A 42 -5.00 1.94 -5.18
C GLN A 42 -4.59 1.18 -3.92
N ALA A 43 -4.69 -0.15 -3.92
CA ALA A 43 -4.26 -0.98 -2.80
C ALA A 43 -2.76 -0.82 -2.51
N LEU A 44 -1.92 -0.86 -3.55
CA LEU A 44 -0.48 -0.67 -3.42
C LEU A 44 -0.10 0.73 -2.92
N LEU A 45 -0.84 1.77 -3.32
CA LEU A 45 -0.61 3.13 -2.81
C LEU A 45 -0.93 3.24 -1.31
N VAL A 46 -1.99 2.57 -0.86
CA VAL A 46 -2.34 2.53 0.57
C VAL A 46 -1.27 1.77 1.36
N GLU A 47 -0.86 0.60 0.88
CA GLU A 47 0.19 -0.21 1.50
C GLU A 47 1.52 0.57 1.58
N LYS A 48 1.91 1.23 0.49
CA LYS A 48 3.10 2.08 0.47
C LYS A 48 3.02 3.18 1.52
N ALA A 49 1.90 3.89 1.62
CA ALA A 49 1.75 4.96 2.60
C ALA A 49 1.85 4.43 4.06
N GLN A 50 1.28 3.25 4.33
CA GLN A 50 1.41 2.59 5.64
C GLN A 50 2.86 2.22 5.96
N LEU A 51 3.58 1.64 4.99
CA LEU A 51 4.99 1.29 5.17
C LEU A 51 5.87 2.53 5.37
N GLU A 52 5.63 3.61 4.64
CA GLU A 52 6.36 4.87 4.81
C GLU A 52 6.13 5.46 6.21
N GLN A 53 4.91 5.43 6.73
CA GLN A 53 4.61 5.86 8.10
C GLN A 53 5.31 4.99 9.15
N GLN A 54 5.27 3.67 8.99
CA GLN A 54 5.96 2.74 9.89
C GLN A 54 7.47 2.96 9.87
N HIS A 55 8.04 3.14 8.69
CA HIS A 55 9.46 3.39 8.53
C HIS A 55 9.87 4.71 9.21
N GLN A 56 9.10 5.78 9.04
CA GLN A 56 9.35 7.05 9.75
C GLN A 56 9.27 6.88 11.28
N ALA A 57 8.26 6.17 11.78
CA ALA A 57 8.13 5.91 13.21
C ALA A 57 9.33 5.12 13.77
N LEU A 58 9.77 4.09 13.04
CA LEU A 58 10.94 3.29 13.43
C LEU A 58 12.24 4.09 13.39
N GLN A 59 12.40 5.00 12.41
CA GLN A 59 13.56 5.89 12.37
C GLN A 59 13.61 6.82 13.58
N ILE A 60 12.47 7.39 13.98
CA ILE A 60 12.39 8.23 15.17
C ILE A 60 12.73 7.42 16.43
N GLU A 61 12.20 6.20 16.56
CA GLU A 61 12.52 5.31 17.68
C GLU A 61 14.02 4.97 17.71
N LEU A 62 14.61 4.69 16.55
CA LEU A 62 16.03 4.40 16.42
C LEU A 62 16.90 5.60 16.77
N GLU A 63 16.53 6.82 16.34
CA GLU A 63 17.23 8.05 16.72
C GLU A 63 17.13 8.30 18.22
N GLN A 64 15.96 8.10 18.82
CA GLN A 64 15.77 8.22 20.27
C GLN A 64 16.56 7.18 21.04
N ALA A 65 16.59 5.93 20.57
CA ALA A 65 17.36 4.86 21.20
C ALA A 65 18.88 5.11 21.11
N ASN A 66 19.34 5.71 20.01
CA ASN A 66 20.73 6.06 19.80
C ASN A 66 21.13 7.43 20.38
N SER A 67 20.21 8.16 21.00
CA SER A 67 20.54 9.44 21.63
C SER A 67 21.50 9.20 22.81
N PRO A 68 22.56 10.02 22.96
CA PRO A 68 23.53 9.87 24.05
C PRO A 68 22.88 9.84 25.43
N GLU A 69 21.84 10.64 25.63
CA GLU A 69 21.08 10.72 26.89
C GLU A 69 20.35 9.41 27.18
N ASN A 70 19.74 8.79 26.17
CA ASN A 70 19.04 7.52 26.34
C ASN A 70 20.01 6.35 26.52
N ILE A 71 21.14 6.35 25.80
CA ILE A 71 22.23 5.40 26.01
C ILE A 71 22.79 5.53 27.43
N GLU A 72 23.04 6.76 27.89
CA GLU A 72 23.55 7.03 29.24
C GLU A 72 22.52 6.63 30.31
N ARG A 73 21.22 6.88 30.07
CA ARG A 73 20.14 6.42 30.93
C ARG A 73 20.10 4.90 31.03
N ILE A 74 20.11 4.18 29.89
CA ILE A 74 20.14 2.71 29.88
C ILE A 74 21.40 2.18 30.58
N ALA A 75 22.56 2.79 30.33
CA ALA A 75 23.82 2.41 30.95
C ALA A 75 23.80 2.61 32.47
N ARG A 76 23.22 3.71 32.97
CA ARG A 76 23.07 3.94 34.42
C ARG A 76 22.02 3.05 35.06
N GLU A 77 20.82 2.99 34.48
CA GLU A 77 19.66 2.32 35.07
C GLU A 77 19.71 0.79 34.95
N GLN A 78 20.09 0.27 33.77
CA GLN A 78 20.10 -1.17 33.52
C GLN A 78 21.47 -1.81 33.73
N LEU A 79 22.55 -1.08 33.44
CA LEU A 79 23.92 -1.63 33.53
C LEU A 79 24.68 -1.14 34.76
N GLY A 80 24.13 -0.19 35.54
CA GLY A 80 24.80 0.37 36.72
C GLY A 80 26.12 1.09 36.41
N MET A 81 26.35 1.45 35.15
CA MET A 81 27.58 2.12 34.70
C MET A 81 27.60 3.56 35.19
N VAL A 82 28.75 4.03 35.65
CA VAL A 82 28.99 5.42 36.07
C VAL A 82 30.20 5.98 35.33
N LYS A 83 30.26 7.31 35.13
CA LYS A 83 31.40 7.91 34.43
C LYS A 83 32.67 7.78 35.30
N PRO A 84 33.86 7.66 34.68
CA PRO A 84 35.12 7.60 35.43
C PRO A 84 35.27 8.82 36.34
N GLY A 85 35.37 8.58 37.65
CA GLY A 85 35.47 9.65 38.66
C GLY A 85 34.16 10.01 39.37
N GLU A 86 33.00 9.47 38.97
CA GLU A 86 31.73 9.58 39.71
C GLU A 86 31.57 8.42 40.71
N GLN A 87 31.00 8.68 41.89
CA GLN A 87 30.64 7.64 42.86
C GLN A 87 29.20 7.17 42.64
N PRO A 88 28.91 5.85 42.63
CA PRO A 88 27.56 5.34 42.45
C PRO A 88 26.66 5.72 43.64
N LEU A 89 25.59 6.45 43.36
CA LEU A 89 24.53 6.76 44.34
C LEU A 89 23.59 5.56 44.44
N ILE A 90 23.69 4.80 45.53
CA ILE A 90 22.74 3.74 45.85
C ILE A 90 21.62 4.36 46.70
N PRO A 91 20.35 4.36 46.25
CA PRO A 91 19.27 4.87 47.08
C PRO A 91 19.11 3.97 48.32
N VAL A 92 19.33 4.54 49.50
CA VAL A 92 19.05 3.86 50.78
C VAL A 92 17.53 3.95 50.98
N LEU A 93 16.86 2.80 50.97
CA LEU A 93 15.48 2.69 51.42
C LEU A 93 15.47 3.00 52.91
N ALA A 94 14.88 4.13 53.29
CA ALA A 94 14.60 4.41 54.69
C ALA A 94 13.47 3.46 55.13
N GLU A 95 13.79 2.55 56.06
CA GLU A 95 12.83 1.65 56.72
C GLU A 95 11.85 2.41 57.63
#